data_AF-A0A7W3PCA8-F1
#
_entry.id   AF-A0A7W3PCA8-F1
#
_cell.length_a   1.000
_cell.length_b   1.000
_cell.length_c   1.000
_cell.angle_alpha   90.00
_cell.angle_beta   90.00
_cell.angle_gamma   90.00
#
_symmetry.space_group_name_H-M   'P 1'
#
loop_
_entity.id
_entity.type
_entity.pdbx_description
1 polymer ?
#
loop_
_entity_poly.entity_id
_entity_poly.type
_entity_poly.pdbx_seq_one_letter_code
_entity_poly.pdbx_strand_id
1 'polypeptide(L)'
;MLAFAAAKRPRLEDRFSIELHDASGVVLGEHDGVVTHAGAGTEGGTLELTFYGGLILRHLLPRRAEEPGNAEVQLNVDGLMVSDTVEALRLRRSICRDAQQVVLRRDGEVAAAFTLDQFEDLAALERLLSTRKRMPTSFTTYDRVQARLARLVIEGDCVLVPQWLQIPMRINHDDRTTAELGRLIACEHSIRFRQPVEMNIAGWRVDVGPVHLISPRVGFAQPGRLLRLLESGSIDGELAPLAPAPYEPWRLSPLSEADEHGWLAPVPWSAVGVDEHPALTRAKVIEEQREPARD
;
A
#
# COMPACT_ATOMS: atom_id res chain seq x y z
N MET A 1 0.46 -0.41 22.68
CA MET A 1 0.19 -1.66 23.41
C MET A 1 -0.19 -2.67 22.34
N LEU A 2 0.57 -3.76 22.20
CA LEU A 2 0.24 -4.85 21.26
C LEU A 2 -1.24 -5.22 21.47
N ALA A 3 -1.96 -5.61 20.41
CA ALA A 3 -3.36 -6.04 20.52
C ALA A 3 -3.58 -7.15 21.58
N PHE A 4 -2.53 -7.89 21.98
CA PHE A 4 -2.56 -8.86 23.07
C PHE A 4 -2.40 -8.28 24.50
N ALA A 5 -2.35 -6.97 24.71
CA ALA A 5 -1.92 -6.38 25.98
C ALA A 5 -2.82 -6.71 27.20
N ALA A 6 -3.99 -7.32 27.01
CA ALA A 6 -4.84 -7.82 28.10
C ALA A 6 -4.83 -9.35 28.26
N ALA A 7 -4.35 -10.11 27.27
CA ALA A 7 -4.42 -11.58 27.25
C ALA A 7 -3.04 -12.21 27.40
N LYS A 8 -2.95 -13.32 28.15
CA LYS A 8 -1.72 -14.14 28.25
C LYS A 8 -1.17 -14.39 26.83
N ARG A 9 0.15 -14.25 26.63
CA ARG A 9 0.81 -14.56 25.34
C ARG A 9 0.27 -15.89 24.79
N PRO A 10 -0.17 -15.95 23.52
CA PRO A 10 -0.62 -17.19 22.91
C PRO A 10 0.47 -18.25 23.03
N ARG A 11 0.08 -19.45 23.45
CA ARG A 11 0.96 -20.62 23.52
C ARG A 11 0.70 -21.51 22.32
N LEU A 12 1.68 -22.33 21.98
CA LEU A 12 1.46 -23.42 21.05
C LEU A 12 0.31 -24.28 21.56
N GLU A 13 -0.52 -24.76 20.64
CA GLU A 13 -1.71 -25.57 20.91
C GLU A 13 -2.88 -24.82 21.56
N ASP A 14 -2.75 -23.53 21.87
CA ASP A 14 -3.90 -22.71 22.26
C ASP A 14 -4.94 -22.72 21.13
N ARG A 15 -6.22 -22.75 21.49
CA ARG A 15 -7.33 -22.69 20.54
C ARG A 15 -7.82 -21.27 20.37
N PHE A 16 -8.04 -20.89 19.12
CA PHE A 16 -8.68 -19.64 18.74
C PHE A 16 -9.78 -19.96 17.75
N SER A 17 -10.88 -19.21 17.78
CA SER A 17 -11.87 -19.25 16.71
C SER A 17 -11.74 -18.02 15.82
N ILE A 18 -12.05 -18.17 14.54
CA ILE A 18 -12.24 -17.05 13.62
C ILE A 18 -13.70 -16.96 13.24
N GLU A 19 -14.29 -15.79 13.39
CA GLU A 19 -15.59 -15.44 12.82
C GLU A 19 -15.37 -14.63 11.54
N LEU A 20 -16.03 -15.05 10.47
CA LEU A 20 -15.99 -14.38 9.18
C LEU A 20 -17.24 -13.52 9.03
N HIS A 21 -17.09 -12.26 8.66
CA HIS A 21 -18.22 -11.37 8.41
C HIS A 21 -18.17 -10.82 6.99
N ASP A 22 -19.32 -10.68 6.35
CA ASP A 22 -19.46 -9.99 5.06
C ASP A 22 -19.46 -8.46 5.20
N ALA A 23 -19.65 -7.77 4.08
CA ALA A 23 -19.68 -6.30 4.02
C ALA A 23 -20.80 -5.66 4.86
N SER A 24 -21.88 -6.40 5.12
CA SER A 24 -23.02 -5.96 5.94
C SER A 24 -22.86 -6.29 7.43
N GLY A 25 -21.75 -6.95 7.79
CA GLY A 25 -21.47 -7.42 9.16
C GLY A 25 -22.12 -8.76 9.50
N VAL A 26 -22.77 -9.43 8.54
CA VAL A 26 -23.40 -10.74 8.76
C VAL A 26 -22.33 -11.80 8.90
N VAL A 27 -22.45 -12.64 9.92
CA VAL A 27 -21.55 -13.78 10.15
C VAL A 27 -21.76 -14.83 9.07
N LEU A 28 -20.72 -15.08 8.28
CA LEU A 28 -20.65 -16.11 7.24
C LEU A 28 -20.31 -17.49 7.82
N GLY A 29 -19.57 -17.52 8.93
CA GLY A 29 -19.19 -18.75 9.61
C GLY A 29 -18.19 -18.52 10.74
N GLU A 30 -18.08 -19.52 11.61
CA GLU A 30 -17.08 -19.59 12.67
C GLU A 30 -16.24 -20.87 12.51
N HIS A 31 -14.93 -20.74 12.69
CA HIS A 31 -14.00 -21.86 12.52
C HIS A 31 -12.94 -21.88 13.62
N ASP A 32 -12.70 -23.06 14.19
CA ASP A 32 -11.66 -23.25 15.21
C ASP A 32 -10.31 -23.57 14.56
N GLY A 33 -9.28 -22.86 15.01
CA GLY A 33 -7.88 -23.07 14.65
C GLY A 33 -7.02 -23.30 15.89
N VAL A 34 -5.86 -23.90 15.65
CA VAL A 34 -4.87 -24.20 16.69
C VAL A 34 -3.60 -23.40 16.43
N VAL A 35 -3.05 -22.78 17.46
CA VAL A 35 -1.81 -22.01 17.34
C VAL A 35 -0.62 -22.92 17.06
N THR A 36 0.01 -22.73 15.91
CA THR A 36 1.26 -23.41 15.51
C THR A 36 2.48 -22.52 15.66
N HIS A 37 2.30 -21.21 15.68
CA HIS A 37 3.37 -20.25 15.95
C HIS A 37 2.83 -18.98 16.58
N ALA A 38 3.57 -18.41 17.54
CA ALA A 38 3.30 -17.09 18.09
C ALA A 38 4.62 -16.38 18.39
N GLY A 39 4.78 -15.17 17.84
CA GLY A 39 5.99 -14.37 17.97
C GLY A 39 5.67 -12.90 18.22
N ALA A 40 6.58 -12.18 18.86
CA ALA A 40 6.51 -10.73 19.02
C ALA A 40 7.82 -10.10 18.56
N GLY A 41 7.73 -9.02 17.79
CA GLY A 41 8.83 -8.22 17.28
C GLY A 41 8.70 -6.74 17.66
N THR A 42 9.63 -5.92 17.18
CA THR A 42 9.64 -4.46 17.45
C THR A 42 8.48 -3.73 16.77
N GLU A 43 8.02 -4.24 15.63
CA GLU A 43 6.96 -3.67 14.79
C GLU A 43 5.56 -4.28 15.05
N GLY A 44 5.45 -5.31 15.88
CA GLY A 44 4.20 -6.03 16.04
C GLY A 44 4.36 -7.46 16.55
N GLY A 45 3.44 -8.34 16.19
CA GLY A 45 3.50 -9.77 16.48
C GLY A 45 3.08 -10.61 15.29
N THR A 46 3.33 -11.91 15.41
CA THR A 46 2.88 -12.91 14.45
C THR A 46 2.09 -13.96 15.20
N LEU A 47 0.94 -14.36 14.67
CA LEU A 47 0.14 -15.48 15.15
C LEU A 47 -0.18 -16.38 13.97
N GLU A 48 0.22 -17.64 14.04
CA GLU A 48 -0.10 -18.63 13.02
C GLU A 48 -1.09 -19.64 13.60
N LEU A 49 -2.18 -19.85 12.86
CA LEU A 49 -3.25 -20.77 13.19
C LEU A 49 -3.34 -21.82 12.09
N THR A 50 -3.36 -23.08 12.49
CA THR A 50 -3.68 -24.18 11.58
C THR A 50 -5.12 -24.63 11.81
N PHE A 51 -5.86 -24.76 10.71
CA PHE A 51 -7.23 -25.24 10.64
C PHE A 51 -7.26 -26.64 10.01
N TYR A 52 -8.45 -27.24 9.98
CA TYR A 52 -8.69 -28.51 9.31
C TYR A 52 -8.26 -28.47 7.83
N GLY A 53 -7.92 -29.64 7.29
CA GLY A 53 -7.52 -29.80 5.89
C GLY A 53 -6.25 -29.02 5.50
N GLY A 54 -5.37 -28.73 6.47
CA GLY A 54 -4.05 -28.14 6.23
C GLY A 54 -4.08 -26.67 5.83
N LEU A 55 -5.18 -25.98 6.10
CA LEU A 55 -5.29 -24.54 5.94
C LEU A 55 -4.51 -23.85 7.07
N ILE A 56 -3.63 -22.93 6.72
CA ILE A 56 -2.83 -22.15 7.65
C ILE A 56 -3.18 -20.68 7.45
N LEU A 57 -3.51 -20.00 8.54
CA LEU A 57 -3.75 -18.57 8.59
C LEU A 57 -2.65 -17.91 9.43
N ARG A 58 -1.81 -17.11 8.79
CA ARG A 58 -0.71 -16.40 9.44
C ARG A 58 -1.06 -14.93 9.57
N HIS A 59 -1.33 -14.50 10.78
CA HIS A 59 -1.62 -13.12 11.13
C HIS A 59 -0.35 -12.35 11.50
N LEU A 60 -0.19 -11.17 10.92
CA LEU A 60 0.73 -10.14 11.38
C LEU A 60 -0.08 -9.10 12.14
N LEU A 61 0.17 -9.06 13.44
CA LEU A 61 -0.55 -8.24 14.39
C LEU A 61 0.20 -6.92 14.58
N PRO A 62 -0.46 -5.77 14.43
CA PRO A 62 0.21 -4.50 14.53
C PRO A 62 0.53 -4.16 15.99
N ARG A 63 1.40 -3.17 16.17
CA ARG A 63 1.87 -2.76 17.51
C ARG A 63 0.79 -2.01 18.30
N ARG A 64 -0.14 -1.34 17.62
CA ARG A 64 -1.31 -0.70 18.24
C ARG A 64 -2.58 -1.42 17.79
N ALA A 65 -3.53 -1.60 18.70
CA ALA A 65 -4.80 -2.28 18.40
C ALA A 65 -5.69 -1.52 17.40
N GLU A 66 -5.46 -0.22 17.25
CA GLU A 66 -6.16 0.66 16.31
C GLU A 66 -5.57 0.59 14.90
N GLU A 67 -4.36 0.04 14.75
CA GLU A 67 -3.72 -0.16 13.46
C GLU A 67 -4.28 -1.43 12.81
N PRO A 68 -4.49 -1.42 11.48
CA PRO A 68 -5.00 -2.58 10.77
C PRO A 68 -3.92 -3.68 10.64
N GLY A 69 -4.28 -4.91 11.04
CA GLY A 69 -3.42 -6.08 10.90
C GLY A 69 -3.41 -6.69 9.50
N ASN A 70 -2.52 -7.65 9.26
CA ASN A 70 -2.44 -8.40 8.01
C ASN A 70 -2.66 -9.90 8.28
N ALA A 71 -3.21 -10.63 7.32
CA ALA A 71 -3.38 -12.08 7.37
C ALA A 71 -2.99 -12.69 6.03
N GLU A 72 -2.21 -13.76 6.08
CA GLU A 72 -1.84 -14.58 4.93
C GLU A 72 -2.52 -15.94 5.05
N VAL A 73 -3.12 -16.41 3.95
CA VAL A 73 -3.81 -17.70 3.88
C VAL A 73 -3.00 -18.66 3.02
N GLN A 74 -2.54 -19.75 3.61
CA GLN A 74 -1.84 -20.83 2.93
C GLN A 74 -2.65 -22.13 3.05
N LEU A 75 -2.52 -23.03 2.08
CA LEU A 75 -3.19 -24.33 2.09
C LEU A 75 -2.21 -25.40 1.63
N ASN A 76 -1.91 -26.36 2.50
CA ASN A 76 -1.15 -27.56 2.16
C ASN A 76 -2.07 -28.78 2.22
N VAL A 77 -2.28 -29.43 1.08
CA VAL A 77 -3.20 -30.58 0.95
C VAL A 77 -2.49 -31.92 0.89
N ASP A 78 -1.16 -31.95 0.96
CA ASP A 78 -0.39 -33.16 0.78
C ASP A 78 -0.64 -34.18 1.91
N GLY A 79 -0.93 -35.42 1.54
CA GLY A 79 -1.24 -36.50 2.48
C GLY A 79 -2.56 -36.38 3.24
N LEU A 80 -3.41 -35.39 2.94
CA LEU A 80 -4.67 -35.17 3.64
C LEU A 80 -5.86 -35.90 3.01
N MET A 81 -6.90 -36.13 3.81
CA MET A 81 -8.15 -36.67 3.33
C MET A 81 -8.86 -35.68 2.40
N VAL A 82 -9.52 -36.20 1.36
CA VAL A 82 -10.25 -35.38 0.38
C VAL A 82 -11.38 -34.60 1.03
N SER A 83 -12.10 -35.19 1.98
CA SER A 83 -13.17 -34.52 2.74
C SER A 83 -12.66 -33.26 3.43
N ASP A 84 -11.53 -33.37 4.12
CA ASP A 84 -10.96 -32.29 4.94
C ASP A 84 -10.41 -31.19 4.03
N THR A 85 -9.83 -31.60 2.90
CA THR A 85 -9.35 -30.70 1.85
C THR A 85 -10.49 -29.88 1.24
N VAL A 86 -11.64 -30.51 0.98
CA VAL A 86 -12.81 -29.81 0.43
C VAL A 86 -13.33 -28.75 1.40
N GLU A 87 -13.42 -29.07 2.69
CA GLU A 87 -13.82 -28.07 3.69
C GLU A 87 -12.78 -26.95 3.79
N ALA A 88 -11.48 -27.27 3.79
CA ALA A 88 -10.42 -26.26 3.85
C ALA A 88 -10.45 -25.31 2.63
N LEU A 89 -10.77 -25.84 1.44
CA LEU A 89 -10.96 -25.04 0.24
C LEU A 89 -12.20 -24.12 0.34
N ARG A 90 -13.29 -24.59 0.97
CA ARG A 90 -14.47 -23.75 1.23
C ARG A 90 -14.15 -22.63 2.20
N LEU A 91 -13.46 -22.93 3.30
CA LEU A 91 -13.01 -21.91 4.25
C LEU A 91 -12.08 -20.89 3.59
N ARG A 92 -11.08 -21.35 2.85
CA ARG A 92 -10.19 -20.45 2.07
C ARG A 92 -10.99 -19.54 1.14
N ARG A 93 -11.98 -20.09 0.44
CA ARG A 93 -12.84 -19.30 -0.44
C ARG A 93 -13.64 -18.26 0.34
N SER A 94 -14.23 -18.65 1.47
CA SER A 94 -14.98 -17.74 2.33
C SER A 94 -14.08 -16.60 2.81
N ILE A 95 -12.87 -16.90 3.30
CA ILE A 95 -11.88 -15.90 3.74
C ILE A 95 -11.45 -14.99 2.60
N CYS A 96 -11.14 -15.54 1.41
CA CYS A 96 -10.53 -14.74 0.35
C CYS A 96 -11.55 -13.98 -0.52
N ARG A 97 -12.84 -14.33 -0.49
CA ARG A 97 -13.83 -13.81 -1.43
C ARG A 97 -15.05 -13.20 -0.77
N ASP A 98 -15.57 -13.87 0.26
CA ASP A 98 -16.90 -13.57 0.77
C ASP A 98 -16.81 -12.74 2.06
N ALA A 99 -15.79 -13.01 2.88
CA ALA A 99 -15.52 -12.29 4.11
C ALA A 99 -14.83 -10.96 3.83
N GLN A 100 -15.37 -9.90 4.42
CA GLN A 100 -14.78 -8.57 4.48
C GLN A 100 -14.06 -8.34 5.80
N GLN A 101 -14.44 -9.05 6.86
CA GLN A 101 -13.80 -8.99 8.16
C GLN A 101 -13.58 -10.39 8.74
N VAL A 102 -12.42 -10.59 9.39
CA VAL A 102 -12.13 -11.73 10.25
C VAL A 102 -11.99 -11.24 11.68
N VAL A 103 -12.81 -11.78 12.57
CA VAL A 103 -12.72 -11.54 14.01
C VAL A 103 -12.07 -12.78 14.62
N LEU A 104 -10.91 -12.59 15.23
CA LEU A 104 -10.20 -13.61 15.97
C LEU A 104 -10.70 -13.60 17.42
N ARG A 105 -11.14 -14.75 17.91
CA ARG A 105 -11.60 -14.92 19.29
C ARG A 105 -10.76 -15.93 20.05
N ARG A 106 -10.59 -15.67 21.34
CA ARG A 106 -9.98 -16.57 22.30
C ARG A 106 -10.93 -16.75 23.46
N ASP A 107 -11.29 -17.98 23.78
CA ASP A 107 -12.21 -18.28 24.89
C ASP A 107 -13.52 -17.48 24.81
N GLY A 108 -14.01 -17.21 23.59
CA GLY A 108 -15.21 -16.42 23.31
C GLY A 108 -15.04 -14.90 23.32
N GLU A 109 -13.88 -14.38 23.75
CA GLU A 109 -13.56 -12.96 23.73
C GLU A 109 -12.88 -12.55 22.43
N VAL A 110 -13.19 -11.35 21.92
CA VAL A 110 -12.52 -10.80 20.73
C VAL A 110 -11.07 -10.50 21.07
N ALA A 111 -10.17 -11.30 20.54
CA ALA A 111 -8.73 -11.11 20.67
C ALA A 111 -8.21 -10.09 19.65
N ALA A 112 -8.80 -10.07 18.44
CA ALA A 112 -8.51 -9.08 17.41
C ALA A 112 -9.57 -9.10 16.30
N ALA A 113 -9.62 -8.07 15.46
CA ALA A 113 -10.46 -8.04 14.25
C ALA A 113 -9.72 -7.37 13.10
N PHE A 114 -9.94 -7.84 11.87
CA PHE A 114 -9.20 -7.38 10.69
C PHE A 114 -10.08 -7.40 9.45
N THR A 115 -9.78 -6.55 8.47
CA THR A 115 -10.46 -6.56 7.17
C THR A 115 -9.63 -7.28 6.10
N LEU A 116 -10.31 -8.00 5.19
CA LEU A 116 -9.71 -8.92 4.21
C LEU A 116 -9.53 -8.35 2.81
N ASP A 117 -9.80 -7.06 2.63
CA ASP A 117 -9.93 -6.37 1.33
C ASP A 117 -8.61 -6.25 0.51
N GLN A 118 -7.60 -7.04 0.85
CA GLN A 118 -6.24 -6.88 0.33
C GLN A 118 -6.13 -7.18 -1.16
N PHE A 119 -6.98 -8.06 -1.70
CA PHE A 119 -6.89 -8.48 -3.11
C PHE A 119 -7.94 -7.83 -4.01
N GLU A 120 -8.82 -7.00 -3.46
CA GLU A 120 -9.86 -6.33 -4.25
C GLU A 120 -9.26 -5.45 -5.35
N ASP A 121 -8.14 -4.79 -5.06
CA ASP A 121 -7.42 -3.96 -6.03
C ASP A 121 -6.85 -4.78 -7.19
N LEU A 122 -6.29 -5.96 -6.92
CA LEU A 122 -5.83 -6.85 -7.98
C LEU A 122 -7.00 -7.31 -8.86
N ALA A 123 -8.13 -7.68 -8.25
CA ALA A 123 -9.33 -8.08 -9.00
C ALA A 123 -9.95 -6.90 -9.78
N ALA A 124 -9.87 -5.68 -9.26
CA ALA A 124 -10.28 -4.48 -9.98
C ALA A 124 -9.36 -4.22 -11.17
N LEU A 125 -8.04 -4.31 -10.99
CA LEU A 125 -7.05 -4.13 -12.05
C LEU A 125 -7.19 -5.18 -13.16
N GLU A 126 -7.44 -6.46 -12.84
CA GLU A 126 -7.73 -7.48 -13.85
C GLU A 126 -8.95 -7.13 -14.71
N ARG A 127 -10.01 -6.62 -14.08
CA ARG A 127 -11.23 -6.18 -14.78
C ARG A 127 -10.98 -4.95 -15.65
N LEU A 128 -10.35 -3.91 -15.08
CA LEU A 128 -10.06 -2.65 -15.78
C LEU A 128 -9.14 -2.87 -16.98
N LEU A 129 -8.13 -3.72 -16.83
CA LEU A 129 -7.19 -4.04 -17.91
C LEU A 129 -7.70 -5.13 -18.86
N SER A 130 -8.85 -5.76 -18.56
CA SER A 130 -9.37 -6.92 -19.30
C SER A 130 -8.32 -8.03 -19.48
N THR A 131 -7.47 -8.25 -18.47
CA THR A 131 -6.45 -9.30 -18.48
C THR A 131 -6.70 -10.30 -17.34
N ARG A 132 -6.36 -11.57 -17.58
CA ARG A 132 -6.33 -12.59 -16.53
C ARG A 132 -4.88 -12.85 -16.16
N LYS A 133 -4.56 -12.72 -14.89
CA LYS A 133 -3.23 -12.97 -14.34
C LYS A 133 -3.35 -14.07 -13.28
N ARG A 134 -2.21 -14.66 -12.91
CA ARG A 134 -2.17 -15.62 -11.81
C ARG A 134 -1.95 -14.86 -10.52
N MET A 135 -2.60 -15.31 -9.45
CA MET A 135 -2.36 -14.79 -8.11
C MET A 135 -0.86 -14.82 -7.79
N PRO A 136 -0.27 -13.72 -7.31
CA PRO A 136 1.15 -13.71 -6.96
C PRO A 136 1.41 -14.60 -5.74
N THR A 137 2.63 -15.15 -5.66
CA THR A 137 3.07 -15.99 -4.53
C THR A 137 3.35 -15.17 -3.26
N SER A 138 3.53 -13.86 -3.41
CA SER A 138 3.75 -12.91 -2.32
C SER A 138 3.05 -11.61 -2.66
N PHE A 139 2.39 -10.98 -1.68
CA PHE A 139 1.72 -9.70 -1.85
C PHE A 139 1.99 -8.82 -0.64
N THR A 140 2.96 -7.93 -0.78
CA THR A 140 3.48 -7.11 0.32
C THR A 140 2.65 -5.86 0.54
N THR A 141 2.90 -5.14 1.64
CA THR A 141 2.31 -3.80 1.86
C THR A 141 2.67 -2.83 0.72
N TYR A 142 3.88 -2.94 0.16
CA TYR A 142 4.29 -2.16 -1.00
C TYR A 142 3.40 -2.47 -2.21
N ASP A 143 3.19 -3.75 -2.52
CA ASP A 143 2.35 -4.17 -3.65
C ASP A 143 0.89 -3.72 -3.48
N ARG A 144 0.38 -3.75 -2.24
CA ARG A 144 -0.96 -3.24 -1.91
C ARG A 144 -1.12 -1.77 -2.21
N VAL A 145 -0.16 -0.95 -1.76
CA VAL A 145 -0.17 0.48 -2.06
C VAL A 145 -0.09 0.71 -3.56
N GLN A 146 0.82 0.02 -4.26
CA GLN A 146 0.93 0.14 -5.72
C GLN A 146 -0.36 -0.27 -6.43
N ALA A 147 -1.01 -1.36 -6.02
CA ALA A 147 -2.27 -1.82 -6.60
C ALA A 147 -3.39 -0.81 -6.41
N ARG A 148 -3.53 -0.25 -5.20
CA ARG A 148 -4.52 0.79 -4.90
C ARG A 148 -4.27 2.06 -5.69
N LEU A 149 -3.03 2.55 -5.75
CA LEU A 149 -2.66 3.73 -6.54
C LEU A 149 -2.96 3.53 -8.03
N ALA A 150 -2.59 2.37 -8.58
CA ALA A 150 -2.86 2.05 -9.98
C ALA A 150 -4.36 2.06 -10.27
N ARG A 151 -5.17 1.41 -9.42
CA ARG A 151 -6.62 1.38 -9.55
C ARG A 151 -7.21 2.78 -9.56
N LEU A 152 -6.93 3.58 -8.53
CA LEU A 152 -7.46 4.93 -8.38
C LEU A 152 -7.11 5.81 -9.60
N VAL A 153 -5.86 5.75 -10.07
CA VAL A 153 -5.43 6.54 -11.23
C VAL A 153 -6.10 6.09 -12.52
N ILE A 154 -6.27 4.78 -12.74
CA ILE A 154 -6.99 4.23 -13.90
C ILE A 154 -8.47 4.61 -13.85
N GLU A 155 -9.06 4.66 -12.65
CA GLU A 155 -10.46 5.04 -12.42
C GLU A 155 -10.73 6.55 -12.59
N GLY A 156 -9.68 7.38 -12.67
CA GLY A 156 -9.83 8.82 -12.91
C GLY A 156 -9.26 9.72 -11.82
N ASP A 157 -8.87 9.16 -10.68
CA ASP A 157 -8.57 9.93 -9.49
C ASP A 157 -7.14 10.49 -9.45
N CYS A 158 -6.97 11.60 -8.74
CA CYS A 158 -5.67 12.06 -8.30
C CYS A 158 -5.32 11.41 -6.95
N VAL A 159 -4.09 10.95 -6.80
CA VAL A 159 -3.59 10.36 -5.56
C VAL A 159 -2.27 11.00 -5.14
N LEU A 160 -2.00 10.99 -3.84
CA LEU A 160 -0.66 11.28 -3.33
C LEU A 160 0.23 10.06 -3.54
N VAL A 161 1.46 10.26 -3.99
CA VAL A 161 2.42 9.18 -4.14
C VAL A 161 3.22 9.03 -2.85
N PRO A 162 3.51 7.79 -2.38
CA PRO A 162 4.24 7.60 -1.14
C PRO A 162 5.66 8.20 -1.18
N GLN A 163 6.14 8.67 -0.03
CA GLN A 163 7.40 9.41 0.12
C GLN A 163 8.65 8.65 -0.31
N TRP A 164 8.60 7.31 -0.35
CA TRP A 164 9.72 6.50 -0.83
C TRP A 164 9.93 6.60 -2.35
N LEU A 165 8.98 7.17 -3.10
CA LEU A 165 9.15 7.34 -4.54
C LEU A 165 10.02 8.57 -4.79
N GLN A 166 11.24 8.30 -5.21
CA GLN A 166 12.19 9.30 -5.67
C GLN A 166 12.41 9.10 -7.17
N ILE A 167 12.56 10.20 -7.90
CA ILE A 167 12.81 10.16 -9.34
C ILE A 167 14.32 10.27 -9.53
N PRO A 168 15.01 9.19 -9.91
CA PRO A 168 16.44 9.26 -10.17
C PRO A 168 16.67 10.10 -11.44
N MET A 169 17.44 11.18 -11.31
CA MET A 169 17.87 11.99 -12.45
C MET A 169 19.36 11.84 -12.67
N ARG A 170 19.78 11.64 -13.92
CA ARG A 170 21.18 11.75 -14.29
C ARG A 170 21.49 13.20 -14.62
N ILE A 171 22.50 13.75 -13.97
CA ILE A 171 22.99 15.10 -14.24
C ILE A 171 24.03 14.99 -15.36
N ASN A 172 23.78 15.67 -16.48
CA ASN A 172 24.80 15.90 -17.51
C ASN A 172 25.22 17.36 -17.42
N HIS A 173 26.50 17.61 -17.22
CA HIS A 173 27.02 18.95 -16.93
C HIS A 173 27.85 19.48 -18.10
N ASP A 174 27.50 20.70 -18.54
CA ASP A 174 28.29 21.52 -19.44
C ASP A 174 28.78 22.74 -18.64
N ASP A 175 30.08 23.05 -18.71
CA ASP A 175 30.71 24.20 -18.04
C ASP A 175 29.94 25.51 -18.29
N ARG A 176 29.30 25.67 -19.46
CA ARG A 176 28.49 26.84 -19.83
C ARG A 176 27.21 26.99 -18.99
N THR A 177 26.77 25.92 -18.34
CA THR A 177 25.52 25.85 -17.56
C THR A 177 25.75 25.79 -16.05
N THR A 178 27.01 25.81 -15.59
CA THR A 178 27.40 25.64 -14.18
C THR A 178 26.60 26.50 -13.20
N ALA A 179 26.46 27.81 -13.49
CA ALA A 179 25.72 28.72 -12.61
C ALA A 179 24.21 28.42 -12.56
N GLU A 180 23.63 27.93 -13.65
CA GLU A 180 22.22 27.55 -13.71
C GLU A 180 21.96 26.22 -13.02
N LEU A 181 22.82 25.23 -13.25
CA LEU A 181 22.79 23.95 -12.56
C LEU A 181 22.95 24.14 -11.03
N GLY A 182 23.84 25.03 -10.60
CA GLY A 182 23.98 25.39 -9.19
C GLY A 182 22.70 25.96 -8.57
N ARG A 183 21.97 26.83 -9.30
CA ARG A 183 20.66 27.34 -8.84
C ARG A 183 19.60 26.25 -8.81
N LEU A 184 19.57 25.38 -9.82
CA LEU A 184 18.65 24.24 -9.87
C LEU A 184 18.87 23.31 -8.67
N ILE A 185 20.12 23.04 -8.31
CA ILE A 185 20.48 22.19 -7.16
C ILE A 185 20.15 22.87 -5.83
N ALA A 186 20.40 24.18 -5.71
CA ALA A 186 20.26 24.91 -4.45
C ALA A 186 18.81 25.26 -4.07
N CYS A 187 17.89 25.25 -5.04
CA CYS A 187 16.50 25.66 -4.82
C CYS A 187 15.51 24.52 -5.06
N GLU A 188 14.32 24.67 -4.48
CA GLU A 188 13.17 23.83 -4.82
C GLU A 188 12.39 24.45 -5.98
N HIS A 189 11.82 23.60 -6.83
CA HIS A 189 11.10 24.00 -8.05
C HIS A 189 9.77 23.27 -8.15
N SER A 190 8.83 23.87 -8.87
CA SER A 190 7.63 23.16 -9.29
C SER A 190 7.97 22.28 -10.49
N ILE A 191 7.61 21.01 -10.41
CA ILE A 191 7.85 20.04 -11.48
C ILE A 191 6.54 19.37 -11.87
N ARG A 192 6.37 19.20 -13.18
CA ARG A 192 5.28 18.49 -13.82
C ARG A 192 5.85 17.58 -14.90
N PHE A 193 5.74 16.28 -14.71
CA PHE A 193 6.03 15.29 -15.75
C PHE A 193 4.74 14.83 -16.42
N ARG A 194 4.83 14.58 -17.72
CA ARG A 194 3.80 13.93 -18.54
C ARG A 194 4.43 12.71 -19.17
N GLN A 195 4.05 11.52 -18.72
CA GLN A 195 4.62 10.28 -19.24
C GLN A 195 3.65 9.13 -19.05
N PRO A 196 3.71 8.08 -19.91
CA PRO A 196 3.11 6.80 -19.57
C PRO A 196 3.79 6.22 -18.33
N VAL A 197 3.01 5.62 -17.44
CA VAL A 197 3.52 4.94 -16.25
C VAL A 197 3.13 3.47 -16.29
N GLU A 198 4.13 2.62 -16.07
CA GLU A 198 3.95 1.20 -15.79
C GLU A 198 4.32 0.96 -14.32
N MET A 199 3.45 0.27 -13.60
CA MET A 199 3.70 -0.14 -12.21
C MET A 199 3.98 -1.65 -12.16
N ASN A 200 4.93 -2.05 -11.32
CA ASN A 200 5.16 -3.45 -11.02
C ASN A 200 4.50 -3.79 -9.69
N ILE A 201 3.44 -4.61 -9.74
CA ILE A 201 2.62 -5.01 -8.59
C ILE A 201 2.76 -6.51 -8.44
N ALA A 202 3.53 -6.98 -7.46
CA ALA A 202 3.75 -8.40 -7.19
C ALA A 202 4.16 -9.22 -8.44
N GLY A 203 5.01 -8.63 -9.29
CA GLY A 203 5.47 -9.23 -10.55
C GLY A 203 4.55 -9.00 -11.74
N TRP A 204 3.38 -8.37 -11.55
CA TRP A 204 2.52 -7.93 -12.64
C TRP A 204 2.98 -6.57 -13.15
N ARG A 205 3.21 -6.49 -14.46
CA ARG A 205 3.38 -5.22 -15.16
C ARG A 205 1.99 -4.68 -15.47
N VAL A 206 1.62 -3.61 -14.79
CA VAL A 206 0.32 -2.94 -14.88
C VAL A 206 0.55 -1.62 -15.61
N ASP A 207 0.02 -1.53 -16.83
CA ASP A 207 0.04 -0.29 -17.61
C ASP A 207 -1.06 0.63 -17.08
N VAL A 208 -0.64 1.71 -16.42
CA VAL A 208 -1.55 2.73 -15.87
C VAL A 208 -1.92 3.75 -16.96
N GLY A 209 -1.18 3.76 -18.07
CA GLY A 209 -1.37 4.72 -19.16
C GLY A 209 -0.71 6.08 -18.87
N PRO A 210 -1.07 7.11 -19.64
CA PRO A 210 -0.48 8.43 -19.52
C PRO A 210 -0.98 9.16 -18.28
N VAL A 211 -0.05 9.73 -17.52
CA VAL A 211 -0.32 10.41 -16.25
C VAL A 211 0.41 11.74 -16.14
N HIS A 212 -0.11 12.59 -15.26
CA HIS A 212 0.63 13.69 -14.67
C HIS A 212 1.28 13.26 -13.37
N LEU A 213 2.57 13.57 -13.22
CA LEU A 213 3.27 13.50 -11.94
C LEU A 213 3.71 14.92 -11.57
N ILE A 214 3.09 15.50 -10.55
CA ILE A 214 3.23 16.93 -10.21
C ILE A 214 3.62 17.09 -8.74
N SER A 215 4.56 17.98 -8.47
CA SER A 215 4.74 18.53 -7.12
C SER A 215 5.10 20.02 -7.21
N PRO A 216 4.55 20.90 -6.34
CA PRO A 216 4.87 22.32 -6.34
C PRO A 216 6.29 22.62 -5.84
N ARG A 217 6.85 21.73 -5.02
CA ARG A 217 8.15 21.93 -4.36
C ARG A 217 8.96 20.65 -4.41
N VAL A 218 9.89 20.60 -5.35
CA VAL A 218 10.80 19.47 -5.59
C VAL A 218 12.22 19.96 -5.57
N GLY A 219 13.08 19.26 -4.84
CA GLY A 219 14.51 19.51 -4.82
C GLY A 219 15.28 18.20 -4.97
N PHE A 220 16.60 18.31 -5.09
CA PHE A 220 17.45 17.14 -4.96
C PHE A 220 17.50 16.70 -3.49
N ALA A 221 17.51 15.39 -3.23
CA ALA A 221 17.54 14.88 -1.86
C ALA A 221 18.83 15.25 -1.09
N GLN A 222 19.92 15.54 -1.80
CA GLN A 222 21.24 15.83 -1.21
C GLN A 222 21.92 17.06 -1.86
N PRO A 223 21.30 18.25 -1.77
CA PRO A 223 21.75 19.42 -2.54
C PRO A 223 23.18 19.84 -2.15
N GLY A 224 23.53 19.80 -0.86
CA GLY A 224 24.89 20.14 -0.39
C GLY A 224 25.99 19.16 -0.83
N ARG A 225 25.67 17.91 -1.14
CA ARG A 225 26.64 16.99 -1.79
C ARG A 225 26.84 17.39 -3.24
N LEU A 226 25.75 17.61 -3.96
CA LEU A 226 25.77 17.93 -5.38
C LEU A 226 26.46 19.28 -5.66
N LEU A 227 26.22 20.30 -4.83
CA LEU A 227 26.92 21.58 -4.95
C LEU A 227 28.43 21.44 -4.80
N ARG A 228 28.91 20.59 -3.88
CA ARG A 228 30.35 20.31 -3.74
C ARG A 228 30.93 19.58 -4.95
N LEU A 229 30.17 18.66 -5.55
CA LEU A 229 30.58 17.98 -6.79
C LEU A 229 30.60 18.93 -7.98
N LEU A 230 29.66 19.89 -8.02
CA LEU A 230 29.64 20.95 -9.02
C LEU A 230 30.88 21.85 -8.88
N GLU A 231 31.19 22.27 -7.65
CA GLU A 231 32.39 23.07 -7.33
C GLU A 231 33.70 22.34 -7.68
N SER A 232 33.75 21.01 -7.52
CA SER A 232 34.92 20.21 -7.85
C SER A 232 35.00 19.78 -9.32
N GLY A 233 34.01 20.14 -10.16
CA GLY A 233 33.92 19.73 -11.57
C GLY A 233 33.71 18.22 -11.77
N SER A 234 33.12 17.54 -10.78
CA SER A 234 32.93 16.07 -10.76
C SER A 234 31.47 15.63 -10.80
N ILE A 235 30.55 16.53 -11.13
CA ILE A 235 29.11 16.25 -11.09
C ILE A 235 28.57 15.52 -12.33
N ASP A 236 29.30 15.52 -13.45
CA ASP A 236 28.83 14.92 -14.69
C ASP A 236 28.59 13.41 -14.56
N GLY A 237 27.44 12.94 -15.04
CA GLY A 237 26.99 11.56 -14.96
C GLY A 237 26.41 11.13 -13.60
N GLU A 238 26.41 12.00 -12.59
CA GLU A 238 25.89 11.68 -11.26
C GLU A 238 24.40 11.35 -11.27
N LEU A 239 24.04 10.28 -10.54
CA LEU A 239 22.66 9.90 -10.33
C LEU A 239 22.14 10.57 -9.05
N ALA A 240 21.29 11.56 -9.21
CA ALA A 240 20.77 12.38 -8.14
C ALA A 240 19.24 12.23 -8.05
N PRO A 241 18.70 11.72 -6.94
CA PRO A 241 17.26 11.60 -6.77
C PRO A 241 16.62 12.97 -6.53
N LEU A 242 15.56 13.27 -7.29
CA LEU A 242 14.61 14.30 -6.96
C LEU A 242 13.60 13.76 -5.95
N ALA A 243 13.34 14.58 -4.92
CA ALA A 243 12.37 14.30 -3.89
C ALA A 243 11.46 15.53 -3.70
N PRO A 244 10.15 15.31 -3.48
CA PRO A 244 9.25 16.38 -3.15
C PRO A 244 9.50 16.84 -1.71
N ALA A 245 9.10 18.06 -1.37
CA ALA A 245 9.13 18.52 0.00
C ALA A 245 8.22 17.63 0.88
N PRO A 246 8.56 17.39 2.17
CA PRO A 246 7.85 16.43 3.03
C PRO A 246 6.32 16.64 3.14
N TYR A 247 5.86 17.88 3.00
CA TYR A 247 4.46 18.26 3.12
C TYR A 247 3.78 18.57 1.77
N GLU A 248 4.50 18.43 0.66
CA GLU A 248 4.01 18.65 -0.71
C GLU A 248 4.47 17.50 -1.62
N PRO A 249 4.02 16.27 -1.32
CA PRO A 249 4.43 15.07 -2.05
C PRO A 249 4.04 15.16 -3.53
N TRP A 250 4.57 14.21 -4.30
CA TRP A 250 4.09 13.98 -5.65
C TRP A 250 2.59 13.67 -5.66
N ARG A 251 1.89 14.28 -6.61
CA ARG A 251 0.54 13.96 -7.02
C ARG A 251 0.61 13.20 -8.33
N LEU A 252 -0.12 12.10 -8.40
CA LEU A 252 -0.25 11.28 -9.60
C LEU A 252 -1.72 11.32 -10.03
N SER A 253 -1.98 11.68 -11.28
CA SER A 253 -3.34 11.72 -11.83
C SER A 253 -3.32 11.29 -13.29
N PRO A 254 -4.42 10.76 -13.83
CA PRO A 254 -4.51 10.46 -15.26
C PRO A 254 -4.34 11.73 -16.10
N LEU A 255 -3.77 11.57 -17.29
CA LEU A 255 -3.70 12.62 -18.30
C LEU A 255 -5.09 12.77 -18.96
N SER A 256 -5.94 13.61 -18.38
CA SER A 256 -7.26 13.98 -18.92
C SER A 256 -7.14 15.25 -19.76
N GLU A 257 -7.85 15.32 -20.90
CA GLU A 257 -7.99 16.55 -21.71
C GLU A 257 -8.82 17.63 -20.99
N ALA A 258 -9.67 17.22 -20.04
CA ALA A 258 -10.48 18.12 -19.24
C ALA A 258 -9.62 18.73 -18.12
N ASP A 259 -9.27 19.99 -18.34
CA ASP A 259 -8.76 20.97 -17.38
C ASP A 259 -7.27 20.89 -17.02
N GLU A 260 -6.40 21.33 -17.95
CA GLU A 260 -4.96 21.54 -17.71
C GLU A 260 -4.62 22.47 -16.52
N HIS A 261 -5.63 23.20 -16.04
CA HIS A 261 -5.56 24.16 -14.93
C HIS A 261 -6.36 23.73 -13.70
N GLY A 262 -7.08 22.59 -13.77
CA GLY A 262 -7.83 22.03 -12.66
C GLY A 262 -6.90 21.64 -11.51
N TRP A 263 -7.26 22.01 -10.30
CA TRP A 263 -6.51 21.61 -9.12
C TRP A 263 -6.75 20.11 -8.87
N LEU A 264 -5.68 19.31 -8.95
CA LEU A 264 -5.74 17.88 -8.71
C LEU A 264 -5.88 17.60 -7.22
N ALA A 265 -7.12 17.49 -6.75
CA ALA A 265 -7.49 17.15 -5.39
C ALA A 265 -7.22 15.65 -5.13
N PRO A 266 -6.27 15.30 -4.24
CA PRO A 266 -5.98 13.90 -4.00
C PRO A 266 -7.07 13.22 -3.16
N VAL A 267 -7.53 12.06 -3.61
CA VAL A 267 -8.39 11.17 -2.83
C VAL A 267 -7.55 10.40 -1.80
N PRO A 268 -8.14 9.97 -0.66
CA PRO A 268 -7.49 9.02 0.24
C PRO A 268 -7.15 7.72 -0.49
N TRP A 269 -6.09 7.04 -0.06
CA TRP A 269 -5.78 5.71 -0.58
C TRP A 269 -6.84 4.71 -0.14
N SER A 270 -7.27 4.79 1.12
CA SER A 270 -8.17 3.83 1.78
C SER A 270 -7.71 2.38 1.59
N ALA A 271 -6.40 2.18 1.47
CA ALA A 271 -5.81 0.87 1.36
C ALA A 271 -5.87 0.21 2.75
N VAL A 272 -6.67 -0.85 2.88
CA VAL A 272 -6.75 -1.65 4.11
C VAL A 272 -5.34 -2.00 4.58
N GLY A 273 -5.05 -1.84 5.87
CA GLY A 273 -3.74 -2.22 6.41
C GLY A 273 -2.62 -1.21 6.16
N VAL A 274 -2.91 -0.03 5.61
CA VAL A 274 -1.91 1.00 5.27
C VAL A 274 -2.37 2.35 5.80
N ASP A 275 -1.46 3.05 6.48
CA ASP A 275 -1.71 4.43 6.88
C ASP A 275 -1.83 5.35 5.64
N GLU A 276 -2.73 6.32 5.73
CA GLU A 276 -2.89 7.35 4.71
C GLU A 276 -1.63 8.20 4.57
N HIS A 277 -1.48 8.83 3.39
CA HIS A 277 -0.36 9.74 3.19
C HIS A 277 -0.44 10.92 4.20
N PRO A 278 0.62 11.23 4.98
CA PRO A 278 0.57 12.26 6.02
C PRO A 278 0.18 13.66 5.52
N ALA A 279 0.46 13.94 4.24
CA ALA A 279 0.10 15.21 3.60
C ALA A 279 -1.36 15.29 3.11
N LEU A 280 -2.16 14.21 3.21
CA LEU A 280 -3.55 14.19 2.72
C LEU A 280 -4.41 15.23 3.44
N THR A 281 -4.36 15.29 4.77
CA THR A 281 -5.12 16.26 5.57
C THR A 281 -4.80 17.70 5.16
N ARG A 282 -3.52 18.00 4.93
CA ARG A 282 -3.10 19.32 4.47
C ARG A 282 -3.59 19.63 3.05
N ALA A 283 -3.56 18.63 2.16
CA ALA A 283 -4.05 18.79 0.80
C ALA A 283 -5.55 19.15 0.77
N LYS A 284 -6.37 18.49 1.62
CA LYS A 284 -7.80 18.79 1.79
C LYS A 284 -8.06 20.20 2.33
N VAL A 285 -7.31 20.64 3.34
CA VAL A 285 -7.45 22.00 3.89
C VAL A 285 -7.14 23.08 2.84
N ILE A 286 -6.12 22.86 2.00
CA ILE A 286 -5.77 23.80 0.92
C ILE A 286 -6.88 23.85 -0.14
N GLU A 287 -7.57 22.74 -0.38
CA GLU A 287 -8.69 22.66 -1.31
C GLU A 287 -9.93 23.39 -0.78
N GLU A 288 -10.31 23.14 0.47
CA GLU A 288 -11.43 23.81 1.15
C GLU A 288 -11.26 25.33 1.21
N GLN A 289 -10.02 25.81 1.34
CA GLN A 289 -9.70 27.25 1.32
C GLN A 289 -9.77 27.87 -0.08
N ARG A 290 -9.83 27.06 -1.14
CA ARG A 290 -9.78 27.49 -2.54
C ARG A 290 -11.09 27.36 -3.28
N GLU A 291 -12.08 26.65 -2.73
CA GLU A 291 -13.45 26.78 -3.24
C GLU A 291 -13.93 28.22 -2.98
N PRO A 292 -14.13 29.07 -4.00
CA PRO A 292 -14.85 30.31 -3.79
C PRO A 292 -16.26 29.94 -3.34
N ALA A 293 -16.84 30.72 -2.42
CA ALA A 293 -18.24 30.60 -2.01
C ALA A 293 -19.10 30.37 -3.27
N ARG A 294 -19.57 29.13 -3.45
CA ARG A 294 -20.50 28.77 -4.50
C ARG A 294 -21.86 29.31 -4.06
N ASP A 295 -22.10 30.58 -4.37
CA ASP A 295 -23.45 31.19 -4.43
C ASP A 295 -24.09 30.89 -5.79
#